data_AF-A0A8T3TJW0-F1
#
_entry.id   AF-A0A8T3TJW0-F1
#
_cell.length_a   1.000
_cell.length_b   1.000
_cell.length_c   1.000
_cell.angle_alpha   90.00
_cell.angle_beta   90.00
_cell.angle_gamma   90.00
#
_symmetry.space_group_name_H-M   'P 1'
#
loop_
_entity.id
_entity.type
_entity.pdbx_description
1 polymer ?
#
loop_
_entity_poly.entity_id
_entity_poly.type
_entity_poly.pdbx_seq_one_letter_code
_entity_poly.pdbx_strand_id
1 'polypeptide(L)'
;MLAAVAVLVVLAVGLFILLPRGGADPAASRPMSPSPGPSQADASAPSGSVSPTVTATVGPAPSGDLPSGDLPIDPAVEARIREIIEQVPAIRGLEPRQEVPFRFITAERFEEELRDLFAADNPPEEVSAEEDLLKRLGLLEPEADLEELVLDLYGSQVAAFYDTRTGSFTVVQRGEGAEFGSSDAIVVAHEYVHALQDQHFDLDGTQVTDPAEGDRGLG
;
A
#
# COMPACT_ATOMS: atom_id res chain seq x y z
N MET A 1 7.47 -26.95 -9.45
CA MET A 1 7.00 -26.42 -10.74
C MET A 1 6.30 -25.13 -10.39
N LEU A 2 6.89 -24.05 -10.88
CA LEU A 2 6.80 -22.68 -10.39
C LEU A 2 5.78 -21.86 -11.20
N ALA A 3 5.47 -20.67 -10.66
CA ALA A 3 4.72 -19.56 -11.25
C ALA A 3 3.17 -19.67 -11.35
N ALA A 4 2.49 -18.81 -10.57
CA ALA A 4 1.15 -18.29 -10.91
C ALA A 4 0.72 -17.04 -10.10
N VAL A 5 1.38 -16.66 -9.00
CA VAL A 5 0.78 -15.71 -8.02
C VAL A 5 1.31 -14.27 -8.07
N ALA A 6 2.47 -13.98 -8.67
CA ALA A 6 3.08 -12.65 -8.54
C ALA A 6 2.47 -11.53 -9.41
N VAL A 7 1.48 -11.81 -10.27
CA VAL A 7 0.80 -10.78 -11.10
C VAL A 7 -0.45 -10.18 -10.41
N LEU A 8 -0.82 -10.67 -9.22
CA LEU A 8 -2.08 -10.27 -8.55
C LEU A 8 -1.98 -8.98 -7.69
N VAL A 9 -1.03 -8.08 -7.94
CA VAL A 9 -0.93 -6.82 -7.16
C VAL A 9 -1.76 -5.66 -7.77
N VAL A 10 -2.28 -5.76 -8.99
CA VAL A 10 -2.97 -4.62 -9.68
C VAL A 10 -4.50 -4.73 -9.74
N LEU A 11 -5.18 -5.01 -8.62
CA LEU A 11 -6.65 -4.89 -8.59
C LEU A 11 -7.20 -3.62 -7.93
N ALA A 12 -6.36 -2.65 -7.55
CA ALA A 12 -6.83 -1.58 -6.68
C ALA A 12 -6.98 -0.16 -7.26
N VAL A 13 -6.62 0.12 -8.52
CA VAL A 13 -6.73 1.51 -9.05
C VAL A 13 -7.53 1.65 -10.36
N GLY A 14 -7.85 0.55 -11.06
CA GLY A 14 -8.43 0.61 -12.42
C GLY A 14 -9.96 0.53 -12.58
N LEU A 15 -10.77 0.37 -11.54
CA LEU A 15 -12.20 0.02 -11.71
C LEU A 15 -13.22 1.17 -11.51
N PHE A 16 -12.81 2.42 -11.32
CA PHE A 16 -13.77 3.50 -10.97
C PHE A 16 -14.30 4.35 -12.14
N ILE A 17 -14.02 4.03 -13.41
CA ILE A 17 -14.48 4.85 -14.56
C ILE A 17 -15.34 4.03 -15.56
N LEU A 18 -16.27 3.21 -15.07
CA LEU A 18 -17.35 2.73 -15.94
C LEU A 18 -18.67 2.40 -15.22
N LEU A 19 -19.34 3.40 -14.66
CA LEU A 19 -20.80 3.33 -14.46
C LEU A 19 -21.47 4.65 -14.87
N PRO A 20 -22.54 4.60 -15.69
CA PRO A 20 -23.22 5.79 -16.18
C PRO A 20 -24.03 6.47 -15.07
N ARG A 21 -23.98 7.82 -15.06
CA ARG A 21 -24.88 8.70 -14.32
C ARG A 21 -26.35 8.35 -14.64
N GLY A 22 -27.08 7.88 -13.63
CA GLY A 22 -28.53 7.67 -13.66
C GLY A 22 -29.15 8.17 -12.36
N GLY A 23 -30.20 8.99 -12.48
CA GLY A 23 -30.79 9.79 -11.40
C GLY A 23 -31.67 9.03 -10.40
N ALA A 24 -31.78 9.67 -9.24
CA ALA A 24 -32.75 9.60 -8.13
C ALA A 24 -33.90 8.56 -8.17
N ASP A 25 -34.11 7.88 -7.04
CA ASP A 25 -35.19 8.22 -6.11
C ASP A 25 -34.99 7.61 -4.70
N PRO A 26 -35.44 8.30 -3.61
CA PRO A 26 -35.21 7.89 -2.23
C PRO A 26 -36.41 7.09 -1.67
N ALA A 27 -36.16 5.88 -1.18
CA ALA A 27 -37.19 5.10 -0.48
C ALA A 27 -36.66 4.44 0.80
N ALA A 28 -37.17 4.96 1.91
CA ALA A 28 -37.55 4.27 3.13
C ALA A 28 -36.46 3.57 3.98
N SER A 29 -35.95 4.36 4.93
CA SER A 29 -35.39 3.90 6.20
C SER A 29 -36.39 3.01 6.96
N ARG A 30 -35.93 1.85 7.43
CA ARG A 30 -36.63 1.04 8.43
C ARG A 30 -35.73 0.90 9.66
N PRO A 31 -36.13 1.38 10.84
CA PRO A 31 -35.31 1.24 12.05
C PRO A 31 -35.41 -0.18 12.61
N MET A 32 -34.28 -0.84 12.79
CA MET A 32 -34.16 -2.08 13.56
C MET A 32 -34.17 -1.70 15.05
N SER A 33 -35.16 -2.17 15.81
CA SER A 33 -35.16 -2.04 17.28
C SER A 33 -34.13 -2.99 17.90
N PRO A 34 -33.36 -2.57 18.92
CA PRO A 34 -32.48 -3.46 19.65
C PRO A 34 -33.25 -4.32 20.67
N SER A 35 -32.88 -5.59 20.77
CA SER A 35 -33.36 -6.52 21.80
C SER A 35 -32.58 -6.30 23.11
N PRO A 36 -33.21 -6.36 24.31
CA PRO A 36 -32.53 -6.14 25.58
C PRO A 36 -31.87 -7.43 26.10
N GLY A 37 -30.57 -7.37 26.38
CA GLY A 37 -29.82 -8.35 27.19
C GLY A 37 -29.54 -7.81 28.61
N PRO A 38 -29.37 -8.68 29.62
CA PRO A 38 -29.67 -8.35 31.01
C PRO A 38 -28.58 -7.57 31.77
N SER A 39 -29.08 -6.98 32.88
CA SER A 39 -28.49 -6.05 33.83
C SER A 39 -27.55 -6.69 34.88
N GLN A 40 -26.43 -6.00 35.15
CA GLN A 40 -25.67 -5.84 36.43
C GLN A 40 -25.10 -7.12 37.11
N ALA A 41 -24.02 -7.14 37.89
CA ALA A 41 -23.11 -6.19 38.55
C ALA A 41 -21.71 -6.91 38.58
N ASP A 42 -20.56 -6.35 38.93
CA ASP A 42 -20.24 -5.62 40.15
C ASP A 42 -18.82 -5.05 40.04
N ALA A 43 -18.56 -4.02 40.83
CA ALA A 43 -17.35 -3.21 40.83
C ALA A 43 -16.14 -3.88 41.50
N SER A 44 -14.92 -3.56 41.04
CA SER A 44 -13.77 -3.28 41.90
C SER A 44 -12.59 -2.69 41.12
N ALA A 45 -12.36 -1.38 41.32
CA ALA A 45 -11.06 -0.72 41.24
C ALA A 45 -10.36 -0.85 42.63
N PRO A 46 -9.08 -0.47 42.89
CA PRO A 46 -8.26 0.48 42.11
C PRO A 46 -6.74 0.19 42.03
N SER A 47 -6.05 1.15 41.39
CA SER A 47 -4.71 1.67 41.72
C SER A 47 -3.51 1.11 40.94
N GLY A 48 -2.84 2.02 40.23
CA GLY A 48 -1.57 1.78 39.55
C GLY A 48 -1.16 2.93 38.62
N SER A 49 -1.11 4.16 39.14
CA SER A 49 -0.49 5.31 38.46
C SER A 49 1.03 5.16 38.48
N VAL A 50 1.65 5.10 37.30
CA VAL A 50 3.03 5.55 37.07
C VAL A 50 3.16 6.09 35.65
N SER A 51 3.27 7.42 35.52
CA SER A 51 3.77 8.08 34.31
C SER A 51 5.29 7.93 34.24
N PRO A 52 5.88 7.54 33.11
CA PRO A 52 7.25 7.91 32.80
C PRO A 52 7.26 9.26 32.09
N THR A 53 7.83 10.27 32.76
CA THR A 53 8.29 11.51 32.13
C THR A 53 9.45 11.16 31.20
N VAL A 54 9.23 11.24 29.88
CA VAL A 54 10.30 11.19 28.90
C VAL A 54 10.70 12.62 28.56
N THR A 55 11.86 13.04 29.07
CA THR A 55 12.52 14.28 28.68
C THR A 55 13.06 14.09 27.27
N ALA A 56 12.40 14.67 26.26
CA ALA A 56 12.92 14.72 24.90
C ALA A 56 14.07 15.74 24.82
N THR A 57 15.32 15.24 24.85
CA THR A 57 16.48 16.01 24.40
C THR A 57 16.45 16.05 22.87
N VAL A 58 16.17 17.23 22.31
CA VAL A 58 16.34 17.51 20.87
C VAL A 58 17.85 17.54 20.59
N GLY A 59 18.40 16.42 20.14
CA GLY A 59 19.72 16.37 19.50
C GLY A 59 19.60 16.83 18.03
N PRO A 60 20.61 17.53 17.48
CA PRO A 60 20.61 17.90 16.07
C PRO A 60 20.63 16.64 15.21
N ALA A 61 19.70 16.56 14.25
CA ALA A 61 19.62 15.49 13.27
C ALA A 61 20.95 15.39 12.49
N PRO A 62 21.49 14.19 12.28
CA PRO A 62 22.61 14.02 11.37
C PRO A 62 22.14 14.32 9.94
N SER A 63 22.74 15.32 9.31
CA SER A 63 22.71 15.48 7.84
C SER A 63 23.48 14.32 7.22
N GLY A 64 22.80 13.19 7.01
CA GLY A 64 23.24 12.17 6.07
C GLY A 64 22.86 12.63 4.67
N ASP A 65 23.82 12.61 3.75
CA ASP A 65 23.52 12.68 2.32
C ASP A 65 22.51 11.59 2.02
N LEU A 66 21.31 11.99 1.59
CA LEU A 66 20.30 11.06 1.12
C LEU A 66 20.89 10.28 -0.08
N PRO A 67 20.61 8.97 -0.21
CA PRO A 67 21.04 8.22 -1.38
C PRO A 67 20.51 8.90 -2.65
N SER A 68 21.30 8.86 -3.73
CA SER A 68 20.95 9.48 -5.02
C SER A 68 19.55 9.02 -5.47
N GLY A 69 18.59 9.94 -5.52
CA GLY A 69 17.21 9.66 -5.95
C GLY A 69 16.14 9.90 -4.87
N ASP A 70 16.51 9.96 -3.59
CA ASP A 70 15.63 10.45 -2.53
C ASP A 70 15.50 11.98 -2.63
N LEU A 71 14.27 12.47 -2.54
CA LEU A 71 13.94 13.88 -2.71
C LEU A 71 13.56 14.54 -1.39
N PRO A 72 13.94 15.83 -1.19
CA PRO A 72 13.38 16.61 -0.10
C PRO A 72 11.87 16.78 -0.30
N ILE A 73 11.12 16.67 0.78
CA ILE A 73 9.67 16.80 0.74
C ILE A 73 9.30 18.30 0.79
N ASP A 74 8.46 18.76 -0.13
CA ASP A 74 7.87 20.10 -0.06
C ASP A 74 7.00 20.22 1.21
N PRO A 75 7.21 21.22 2.09
CA PRO A 75 6.47 21.33 3.34
C PRO A 75 4.94 21.41 3.20
N ALA A 76 4.43 21.99 2.10
CA ALA A 76 3.00 22.05 1.84
C ALA A 76 2.44 20.68 1.44
N VAL A 77 3.19 19.91 0.65
CA VAL A 77 2.84 18.53 0.30
C VAL A 77 2.91 17.64 1.54
N GLU A 78 3.96 17.79 2.35
CA GLU A 78 4.10 17.06 3.61
C GLU A 78 2.91 17.31 4.54
N ALA A 79 2.53 18.57 4.74
CA ALA A 79 1.37 18.94 5.55
C ALA A 79 0.07 18.29 5.02
N ARG A 80 -0.10 18.24 3.70
CA ARG A 80 -1.27 17.59 3.07
C ARG A 80 -1.27 16.07 3.28
N ILE A 81 -0.11 15.41 3.18
CA ILE A 81 0.01 13.98 3.48
C ILE A 81 -0.31 13.71 4.95
N ARG A 82 0.19 14.55 5.87
CA ARG A 82 -0.12 14.40 7.30
C ARG A 82 -1.61 14.59 7.60
N GLU A 83 -2.29 15.52 6.93
CA GLU A 83 -3.75 15.65 7.03
C GLU A 83 -4.47 14.35 6.61
N ILE A 84 -4.00 13.68 5.56
CA ILE A 84 -4.55 12.39 5.12
C ILE A 84 -4.31 11.32 6.19
N ILE A 85 -3.08 11.22 6.70
CA ILE A 85 -2.69 10.28 7.76
C ILE A 85 -3.56 10.46 9.02
N GLU A 86 -3.92 11.70 9.37
CA GLU A 86 -4.81 11.99 10.50
C GLU A 86 -6.27 11.57 10.26
N GLN A 87 -6.77 11.67 9.02
CA GLN A 87 -8.17 11.40 8.69
C GLN A 87 -8.48 9.92 8.45
N VAL A 88 -7.57 9.20 7.79
CA VAL A 88 -7.80 7.82 7.33
C VAL A 88 -8.14 6.82 8.46
N PRO A 89 -7.48 6.84 9.65
CA PRO A 89 -7.76 5.90 10.73
C PRO A 89 -9.24 5.90 11.15
N ALA A 90 -9.82 7.08 11.33
CA ALA A 90 -11.23 7.23 11.71
C ALA A 90 -12.19 6.75 10.62
N ILE A 91 -11.85 6.97 9.35
CA ILE A 91 -12.66 6.52 8.20
C ILE A 91 -12.62 5.00 8.08
N ARG A 92 -11.47 4.37 8.34
CA ARG A 92 -11.29 2.92 8.23
C ARG A 92 -11.64 2.14 9.50
N GLY A 93 -11.69 2.79 10.65
CA GLY A 93 -11.82 2.13 11.95
C GLY A 93 -10.58 1.34 12.35
N LEU A 94 -9.40 1.75 11.88
CA LEU A 94 -8.11 1.11 12.20
C LEU A 94 -7.17 2.16 12.79
N GLU A 95 -6.95 2.10 14.10
CA GLU A 95 -5.99 2.98 14.78
C GLU A 95 -4.55 2.59 14.45
N PRO A 96 -3.65 3.54 14.16
CA PRO A 96 -2.24 3.22 13.94
C PRO A 96 -1.61 2.63 15.21
N ARG A 97 -0.93 1.49 15.07
CA ARG A 97 -0.17 0.84 16.15
C ARG A 97 1.27 1.35 16.24
N GLN A 98 1.80 1.85 15.13
CA GLN A 98 3.12 2.47 15.03
C GLN A 98 3.11 3.57 13.97
N GLU A 99 4.12 4.44 14.03
CA GLU A 99 4.36 5.45 12.99
C GLU A 99 4.63 4.76 11.65
N VAL A 100 4.09 5.33 10.57
CA VAL A 100 4.33 4.87 9.20
C VAL A 100 5.20 5.92 8.52
N PRO A 101 6.51 5.66 8.33
CA PRO A 101 7.38 6.57 7.62
C PRO A 101 6.96 6.70 6.15
N PHE A 102 7.28 7.86 5.56
CA PHE A 102 7.18 8.03 4.12
C PHE A 102 8.35 8.82 3.55
N ARG A 103 8.67 8.55 2.29
CA ARG A 103 9.71 9.24 1.52
C ARG A 103 9.23 9.61 0.12
N PHE A 104 9.96 10.48 -0.54
CA PHE A 104 9.75 10.86 -1.93
C PHE A 104 10.94 10.41 -2.77
N ILE A 105 10.69 9.82 -3.92
CA ILE A 105 11.73 9.40 -4.86
C ILE A 105 11.45 9.94 -6.27
N THR A 106 12.48 10.03 -7.10
CA THR A 106 12.30 10.31 -8.53
C THR A 106 11.71 9.11 -9.27
N ALA A 107 11.19 9.33 -10.48
CA ALA A 107 10.73 8.25 -11.35
C ALA A 107 11.87 7.29 -11.72
N GLU A 108 13.07 7.79 -11.98
CA GLU A 108 14.24 6.97 -12.31
C GLU A 108 14.63 6.08 -11.12
N ARG A 109 14.60 6.63 -9.91
CA ARG A 109 14.84 5.85 -8.69
C ARG A 109 13.77 4.79 -8.47
N PHE A 110 12.51 5.11 -8.79
CA PHE A 110 11.43 4.14 -8.73
C PHE A 110 11.62 3.00 -9.72
N GLU A 111 12.04 3.28 -10.96
CA GLU A 111 12.33 2.24 -11.95
C GLU A 111 13.47 1.31 -11.52
N GLU A 112 14.51 1.85 -10.87
CA GLU A 112 15.58 1.04 -10.28
C GLU A 112 15.04 0.13 -9.18
N GLU A 113 14.31 0.69 -8.22
CA GLU A 113 13.74 -0.08 -7.12
C GLU A 113 12.75 -1.14 -7.64
N LEU A 114 11.91 -0.80 -8.60
CA LEU A 114 10.95 -1.73 -9.21
C LEU A 114 11.65 -2.91 -9.89
N ARG A 115 12.76 -2.67 -10.60
CA ARG A 115 13.57 -3.75 -11.20
C ARG A 115 14.18 -4.66 -10.14
N ASP A 116 14.73 -4.09 -9.07
CA ASP A 116 15.28 -4.87 -7.96
C ASP A 116 14.21 -5.75 -7.28
N LEU A 117 12.99 -5.22 -7.13
CA LEU A 117 11.84 -5.96 -6.60
C LEU A 117 11.40 -7.08 -7.53
N PHE A 118 11.25 -6.78 -8.80
CA PHE A 118 10.87 -7.77 -9.80
C PHE A 118 11.88 -8.93 -9.81
N ALA A 119 13.18 -8.64 -9.85
CA ALA A 119 14.23 -9.65 -9.86
C ALA A 119 14.31 -10.48 -8.57
N ALA A 120 13.95 -9.89 -7.42
CA ALA A 120 13.92 -10.60 -6.14
C ALA A 120 12.81 -11.67 -6.09
N ASP A 121 11.66 -11.36 -6.69
CA ASP A 121 10.45 -12.20 -6.60
C ASP A 121 10.24 -13.10 -7.84
N ASN A 122 10.93 -12.81 -8.95
CA ASN A 122 10.75 -13.50 -10.23
C ASN A 122 12.10 -14.04 -10.74
N PRO A 123 12.47 -15.28 -10.41
CA PRO A 123 13.70 -15.90 -10.90
C PRO A 123 13.77 -15.89 -12.44
N PRO A 124 14.92 -15.53 -13.06
CA PRO A 124 15.02 -15.37 -14.52
C PRO A 124 14.62 -16.61 -15.33
N GLU A 125 14.85 -17.79 -14.77
CA GLU A 125 14.47 -19.06 -15.39
C GLU A 125 12.95 -19.28 -15.45
N GLU A 126 12.22 -18.76 -14.46
CA GLU A 126 10.75 -18.82 -14.43
C GLU A 126 10.15 -17.82 -15.39
N VAL A 127 10.65 -16.58 -15.38
CA VAL A 127 10.24 -15.53 -16.31
C VAL A 127 10.45 -15.99 -17.76
N SER A 128 11.60 -16.58 -18.07
CA SER A 128 11.89 -17.11 -19.40
C SER A 128 10.95 -18.27 -19.78
N ALA A 129 10.63 -19.16 -18.85
CA ALA A 129 9.71 -20.27 -19.11
C ALA A 129 8.26 -19.79 -19.34
N GLU A 130 7.81 -18.78 -18.58
CA GLU A 130 6.50 -18.16 -18.74
C GLU A 130 6.41 -17.37 -20.04
N GLU A 131 7.43 -16.60 -20.40
CA GLU A 131 7.52 -15.91 -21.67
C GLU A 131 7.40 -16.88 -22.85
N ASP A 132 8.19 -17.96 -22.84
CA ASP A 132 8.15 -19.01 -23.86
C ASP A 132 6.75 -19.65 -23.99
N LEU A 133 6.09 -19.88 -22.86
CA LEU A 133 4.74 -20.42 -22.82
C LEU A 133 3.74 -19.43 -23.44
N LEU A 134 3.75 -18.18 -23.01
CA LEU A 134 2.84 -17.14 -23.50
C LEU A 134 3.03 -16.89 -25.00
N LYS A 135 4.27 -16.90 -25.50
CA LYS A 135 4.58 -16.83 -26.94
C LYS A 135 3.99 -18.00 -27.71
N ARG A 136 4.13 -19.23 -27.21
CA ARG A 136 3.60 -20.44 -27.85
C ARG A 136 2.08 -20.51 -27.85
N LEU A 137 1.43 -19.94 -26.82
CA LEU A 137 -0.02 -19.82 -26.75
C LEU A 137 -0.57 -18.69 -27.63
N GLY A 138 0.30 -17.84 -28.19
CA GLY A 138 -0.10 -16.67 -28.97
C GLY A 138 -0.68 -15.54 -28.13
N LEU A 139 -0.38 -15.53 -26.82
CA LEU A 139 -0.76 -14.47 -25.88
C LEU A 139 0.31 -13.36 -25.79
N LEU A 140 1.52 -13.66 -26.26
CA LEU A 140 2.63 -12.73 -26.33
C LEU A 140 3.25 -12.79 -27.74
N GLU A 141 3.61 -11.64 -28.30
CA GLU A 141 4.26 -11.58 -29.61
C GLU A 141 5.65 -12.24 -29.57
N PRO A 142 6.13 -12.88 -30.66
CA PRO A 142 7.38 -13.64 -30.65
C PRO A 142 8.62 -12.85 -30.19
N GLU A 143 8.66 -11.55 -30.51
CA GLU A 143 9.76 -10.64 -30.21
C GLU A 143 9.52 -9.79 -28.94
N ALA A 144 8.39 -9.97 -28.26
CA ALA A 144 8.12 -9.23 -27.03
C ALA A 144 8.95 -9.77 -25.86
N ASP A 145 9.29 -8.89 -24.93
CA ASP A 145 10.01 -9.17 -23.69
C ASP A 145 9.02 -9.08 -22.53
N LEU A 146 8.84 -10.18 -21.80
CA LEU A 146 7.85 -10.26 -20.72
C LEU A 146 8.24 -9.37 -19.55
N GLU A 147 9.52 -9.36 -19.17
CA GLU A 147 10.01 -8.57 -18.04
C GLU A 147 9.82 -7.08 -18.31
N GLU A 148 10.29 -6.58 -19.46
CA GLU A 148 10.14 -5.17 -19.83
C GLU A 148 8.66 -4.78 -19.93
N LEU A 149 7.79 -5.63 -20.47
CA LEU A 149 6.34 -5.34 -20.52
C LEU A 149 5.73 -5.21 -19.12
N VAL A 150 6.14 -6.08 -18.19
CA VAL A 150 5.65 -6.05 -16.81
C VAL A 150 6.20 -4.82 -16.07
N LEU A 151 7.49 -4.54 -16.22
CA LEU A 151 8.12 -3.36 -15.63
C LEU A 151 7.54 -2.05 -16.17
N ASP A 152 7.29 -1.94 -17.49
CA ASP A 152 6.63 -0.77 -18.09
C ASP A 152 5.20 -0.61 -17.56
N LEU A 153 4.47 -1.71 -17.42
CA LEU A 153 3.11 -1.70 -16.88
C LEU A 153 3.08 -1.16 -15.45
N TYR A 154 3.96 -1.67 -14.58
CA TYR A 154 4.03 -1.22 -13.19
C TYR A 154 4.65 0.18 -13.07
N GLY A 155 5.73 0.45 -13.79
CA GLY A 155 6.49 1.69 -13.77
C GLY A 155 5.66 2.91 -14.15
N SER A 156 4.79 2.76 -15.16
CA SER A 156 3.98 3.87 -15.67
C SER A 156 2.75 4.25 -14.82
N GLN A 157 2.32 3.39 -13.90
CA GLN A 157 1.03 3.56 -13.19
C GLN A 157 1.18 3.98 -11.72
N VAL A 158 2.37 3.89 -11.15
CA VAL A 158 2.55 4.06 -9.70
C VAL A 158 2.85 5.52 -9.35
N ALA A 159 1.94 6.13 -8.58
CA ALA A 159 2.15 7.46 -7.99
C ALA A 159 2.64 7.38 -6.53
N ALA A 160 2.32 6.30 -5.83
CA ALA A 160 2.89 5.91 -4.55
C ALA A 160 2.70 4.40 -4.34
N PHE A 161 3.48 3.79 -3.46
CA PHE A 161 3.35 2.38 -3.07
C PHE A 161 3.76 2.16 -1.61
N TYR A 162 3.11 1.23 -0.94
CA TYR A 162 3.49 0.72 0.38
C TYR A 162 4.38 -0.53 0.27
N ASP A 163 5.42 -0.62 1.11
CA ASP A 163 6.30 -1.78 1.21
C ASP A 163 6.16 -2.44 2.58
N THR A 164 5.58 -3.65 2.62
CA THR A 164 5.35 -4.44 3.84
C THR A 164 6.65 -4.78 4.56
N ARG A 165 7.78 -4.93 3.84
CA ARG A 165 9.07 -5.33 4.44
C ARG A 165 9.70 -4.20 5.23
N THR A 166 9.45 -2.96 4.82
CA THR A 166 9.98 -1.77 5.51
C THR A 166 8.94 -1.08 6.40
N GLY A 167 7.65 -1.38 6.20
CA GLY A 167 6.55 -0.74 6.92
C GLY A 167 6.37 0.73 6.53
N SER A 168 6.82 1.14 5.34
CA SER A 168 6.80 2.52 4.87
C SER A 168 6.12 2.65 3.51
N PHE A 169 5.57 3.84 3.20
CA PHE A 169 5.09 4.13 1.85
C PHE A 169 5.97 5.18 1.16
N THR A 170 6.12 5.03 -0.15
CA THR A 170 6.97 5.88 -0.99
C THR A 170 6.09 6.60 -2.01
N VAL A 171 6.29 7.90 -2.15
CA VAL A 171 5.60 8.72 -3.17
C VAL A 171 6.56 8.99 -4.33
N VAL A 172 6.11 8.76 -5.56
CA VAL A 172 6.93 8.93 -6.77
C VAL A 172 6.66 10.30 -7.38
N GLN A 173 7.69 11.11 -7.53
CA GLN A 173 7.57 12.42 -8.16
C GLN A 173 7.47 12.28 -9.69
N ARG A 174 6.31 12.62 -10.25
CA ARG A 174 6.01 12.52 -11.69
C ARG A 174 6.50 13.74 -12.46
N GLY A 175 7.81 13.93 -12.52
CA GLY A 175 8.48 14.98 -13.29
C GLY A 175 8.53 16.36 -12.61
N GLU A 176 9.42 17.24 -13.10
CA GLU A 176 9.61 18.58 -12.57
C GLU A 176 8.35 19.44 -12.72
N GLY A 177 7.85 19.98 -11.60
CA GLY A 177 6.69 20.89 -11.59
C GLY A 177 5.32 20.24 -11.57
N ALA A 178 5.23 18.90 -11.49
CA ALA A 178 3.97 18.24 -11.21
C ALA A 178 3.51 18.57 -9.77
N GLU A 179 2.34 19.20 -9.66
CA GLU A 179 1.74 19.54 -8.36
C GLU A 179 1.10 18.31 -7.74
N PHE A 180 1.25 18.16 -6.42
CA PHE A 180 0.53 17.15 -5.65
C PHE A 180 -0.97 17.47 -5.66
N GLY A 181 -1.75 16.68 -6.39
CA GLY A 181 -3.15 16.90 -6.63
C GLY A 181 -4.09 16.05 -5.76
N SER A 182 -5.38 16.17 -6.05
CA SER A 182 -6.40 15.35 -5.38
C SER A 182 -6.28 13.86 -5.72
N SER A 183 -5.80 13.53 -6.92
CA SER A 183 -5.50 12.14 -7.30
C SER A 183 -4.39 11.56 -6.44
N ASP A 184 -3.31 12.30 -6.21
CA ASP A 184 -2.18 11.85 -5.39
C ASP A 184 -2.61 11.67 -3.93
N ALA A 185 -3.46 12.56 -3.43
CA ALA A 185 -4.06 12.43 -2.10
C ALA A 185 -4.87 11.13 -1.94
N ILE A 186 -5.61 10.71 -2.96
CA ILE A 186 -6.36 9.45 -2.95
C ILE A 186 -5.40 8.26 -2.94
N VAL A 187 -4.33 8.30 -3.74
CA VAL A 187 -3.33 7.22 -3.79
C VAL A 187 -2.58 7.14 -2.45
N VAL A 188 -2.14 8.25 -1.87
CA VAL A 188 -1.52 8.26 -0.54
C VAL A 188 -2.47 7.71 0.53
N ALA A 189 -3.75 8.08 0.48
CA ALA A 189 -4.74 7.49 1.38
C ALA A 189 -4.87 5.98 1.17
N HIS A 190 -4.83 5.50 -0.07
CA HIS A 190 -4.83 4.07 -0.41
C HIS A 190 -3.62 3.34 0.21
N GLU A 191 -2.40 3.86 0.00
CA GLU A 191 -1.18 3.27 0.55
C GLU A 191 -1.16 3.29 2.08
N TYR A 192 -1.64 4.37 2.70
CA TYR A 192 -1.71 4.43 4.16
C TYR A 192 -2.74 3.43 4.72
N VAL A 193 -3.80 3.10 3.97
CA VAL A 193 -4.70 2.01 4.37
C VAL A 193 -3.97 0.67 4.35
N HIS A 194 -3.13 0.40 3.35
CA HIS A 194 -2.32 -0.83 3.32
C HIS A 194 -1.41 -0.90 4.54
N ALA A 195 -0.78 0.23 4.92
CA ALA A 195 0.04 0.30 6.13
C ALA A 195 -0.75 -0.01 7.40
N LEU A 196 -1.97 0.53 7.55
CA LEU A 196 -2.84 0.22 8.69
C LEU A 196 -3.27 -1.25 8.67
N GLN A 197 -3.58 -1.80 7.51
CA GLN A 197 -3.96 -3.21 7.39
C GLN A 197 -2.80 -4.13 7.78
N ASP A 198 -1.58 -3.84 7.31
CA ASP A 198 -0.39 -4.60 7.67
C ASP A 198 -0.13 -4.59 9.18
N GLN A 199 -0.22 -3.42 9.83
CA GLN A 199 -0.07 -3.32 11.28
C GLN A 199 -1.10 -4.16 12.07
N HIS A 200 -2.31 -4.36 11.52
CA HIS A 200 -3.39 -5.07 12.21
C HIS A 200 -3.48 -6.55 11.86
N PHE A 201 -3.10 -6.93 10.65
CA PHE A 201 -3.36 -8.25 10.08
C PHE A 201 -2.10 -9.00 9.62
N ASP A 202 -0.91 -8.38 9.70
CA ASP A 202 0.37 -8.98 9.31
C ASP A 202 0.32 -9.52 7.87
N LEU A 203 0.27 -8.61 6.89
CA LEU A 203 0.07 -9.00 5.49
C LEU A 203 1.25 -9.84 4.98
N ASP A 204 2.47 -9.56 5.46
CA ASP A 204 3.66 -10.36 5.14
C ASP A 204 3.51 -11.81 5.64
N GLY A 205 2.98 -11.99 6.84
CA GLY A 205 2.67 -13.31 7.42
C GLY A 205 1.60 -14.12 6.67
N THR A 206 0.84 -13.50 5.77
CA THR A 206 -0.20 -14.17 4.97
C THR A 206 0.25 -14.61 3.58
N GLN A 207 1.49 -14.32 3.19
CA GLN A 207 2.00 -14.67 1.87
C GLN A 207 2.13 -16.19 1.72
N VAL A 208 1.56 -16.72 0.63
CA VAL A 208 1.74 -18.12 0.25
C VAL A 208 3.14 -18.28 -0.35
N THR A 209 4.05 -18.85 0.42
CA THR A 209 5.46 -19.05 0.02
C THR A 209 5.70 -20.29 -0.83
N ASP A 210 4.73 -21.22 -0.86
CA ASP A 210 4.73 -22.38 -1.75
C ASP A 210 3.53 -22.32 -2.71
N PRO A 211 3.75 -22.07 -4.03
CA PRO A 211 2.68 -22.03 -5.02
C PRO A 211 1.83 -23.31 -5.09
N ALA A 212 2.40 -24.46 -4.70
CA ALA A 212 1.65 -25.72 -4.64
C ALA A 212 0.63 -25.76 -3.49
N GLU A 213 0.68 -24.78 -2.59
CA GLU A 213 -0.08 -24.72 -1.35
C GLU A 213 -0.96 -23.48 -1.26
N GLY A 214 -1.27 -22.84 -2.40
CA GLY A 214 -2.18 -21.69 -2.48
C GLY A 214 -3.52 -21.94 -1.78
N ASP A 215 -4.05 -23.16 -1.89
CA ASP A 215 -5.33 -23.54 -1.28
C ASP A 215 -5.24 -23.75 0.24
N ARG A 216 -4.04 -23.95 0.80
CA ARG A 216 -3.84 -24.22 2.23
C ARG A 216 -4.09 -22.98 3.10
N GLY A 217 -3.94 -21.78 2.54
CA GLY A 217 -4.17 -20.51 3.23
C GLY A 217 -5.64 -20.10 3.39
N LEU A 218 -6.58 -20.82 2.74
CA LEU A 218 -8.02 -20.50 2.71
C LEU A 218 -8.85 -21.24 3.77
N GLY A 219 -8.20 -21.85 4.76
CA GLY A 219 -8.80 -22.71 5.80
C GLY A 219 -9.58 -21.98 6.89
#